data_AF-A0A7V0X2M7-F1
#
_entry.id   AF-A0A7V0X2M7-F1
#
_cell.length_a   1.000
_cell.length_b   1.000
_cell.length_c   1.000
_cell.angle_alpha   90.00
_cell.angle_beta   90.00
_cell.angle_gamma   90.00
#
_symmetry.space_group_name_H-M   'P 1'
#
loop_
_entity.id
_entity.type
_entity.pdbx_description
1 polymer ?
#
loop_
_entity_poly.entity_id
_entity_poly.type
_entity_poly.pdbx_seq_one_letter_code
_entity_poly.pdbx_strand_id
1 'polypeptide(L)'
;MNGKPVSYPRKRRFDSIKAPLIGALMGFAFCAHSVALFAGNTVVDVPGVLRALGFPGGVFDPVHAMDYQFDPAIEAKVGRFDRDSTVDTAEELLTALHYSPAAVGKKTRESVERLLPPGREGALRLCSLWLLKSADTPSHGARYREAVRYIGERSKLRAGEILDFYEQKVAEMLAGINPGPLTARELSELKEHLSLYMISPSDDKAVGAFTAWFLSVHGRSVSKSGAVIQILSGYSSSLADTMKKLIVR
;
A
#
# COMPACT_ATOMS: atom_id res chain seq x y z
N MET A 1 21.53 -14.21 -46.02
CA MET A 1 20.93 -12.87 -46.18
C MET A 1 20.88 -12.23 -44.81
N ASN A 2 21.58 -11.10 -44.66
CA ASN A 2 21.90 -10.44 -43.40
C ASN A 2 20.71 -9.65 -42.84
N GLY A 3 20.20 -10.04 -41.68
CA GLY A 3 19.22 -9.26 -40.92
C GLY A 3 19.89 -8.04 -40.29
N LYS A 4 19.48 -6.84 -40.70
CA LYS A 4 19.93 -5.58 -40.07
C LYS A 4 19.30 -5.46 -38.67
N PRO A 5 20.05 -5.01 -37.65
CA PRO A 5 19.49 -4.74 -36.34
C PRO A 5 18.61 -3.49 -36.36
N VAL A 6 17.46 -3.59 -35.70
CA VAL A 6 16.51 -2.48 -35.49
C VAL A 6 17.14 -1.48 -34.50
N SER A 7 17.31 -0.25 -34.96
CA SER A 7 17.82 0.89 -34.20
C SER A 7 16.66 1.58 -33.47
N TYR A 8 16.74 1.71 -32.15
CA TYR A 8 15.83 2.54 -31.36
C TYR A 8 16.45 3.92 -31.13
N PRO A 9 15.66 5.02 -31.21
CA PRO A 9 16.18 6.37 -31.09
C PRO A 9 16.71 6.65 -29.66
N ARG A 10 17.93 7.19 -29.60
CA ARG A 10 18.60 7.64 -28.38
C ARG A 10 17.86 8.82 -27.73
N LYS A 11 17.81 8.78 -26.39
CA LYS A 11 17.41 9.81 -25.42
C LYS A 11 17.56 11.25 -25.92
N ARG A 12 16.49 12.04 -25.87
CA ARG A 12 16.60 13.51 -25.84
C ARG A 12 17.13 13.93 -24.48
N ARG A 13 18.26 14.63 -24.47
CA ARG A 13 18.71 15.43 -23.33
C ARG A 13 17.68 16.55 -23.13
N PHE A 14 17.15 16.68 -21.92
CA PHE A 14 16.51 17.92 -21.50
C PHE A 14 17.53 18.72 -20.72
N ASP A 15 17.95 19.82 -21.33
CA ASP A 15 18.77 20.84 -20.72
C ASP A 15 17.96 21.62 -19.67
N SER A 16 18.56 21.76 -18.49
CA SER A 16 18.54 22.95 -17.62
C SER A 16 17.32 23.89 -17.73
N ILE A 17 16.40 23.78 -16.77
CA ILE A 17 15.58 24.93 -16.34
C ILE A 17 15.96 25.27 -14.89
N LYS A 18 16.63 26.42 -14.75
CA LYS A 18 16.81 27.13 -13.47
C LYS A 18 15.53 27.93 -13.20
N ALA A 19 14.94 27.76 -12.02
CA ALA A 19 13.99 28.71 -11.41
C ALA A 19 14.07 28.59 -9.87
N PRO A 20 13.76 29.67 -9.12
CA PRO A 20 14.50 30.02 -7.91
C PRO A 20 13.98 29.40 -6.61
N LEU A 21 14.92 29.22 -5.68
CA LEU A 21 14.66 29.13 -4.24
C LEU A 21 13.81 30.32 -3.79
N ILE A 22 12.65 30.05 -3.17
CA ILE A 22 12.11 30.69 -1.97
C ILE A 22 10.85 29.90 -1.60
N GLY A 23 10.81 29.36 -0.37
CA GLY A 23 9.70 28.55 0.13
C GLY A 23 10.10 27.32 0.94
N ALA A 24 11.31 27.29 1.50
CA ALA A 24 11.70 26.32 2.52
C ALA A 24 11.41 26.91 3.91
N LEU A 25 10.86 26.06 4.81
CA LEU A 25 10.56 26.26 6.24
C LEU A 25 9.08 26.44 6.59
N MET A 26 8.26 25.40 6.32
CA MET A 26 7.16 24.98 7.22
C MET A 26 6.45 23.67 6.79
N GLY A 27 6.94 22.95 5.76
CA GLY A 27 6.26 21.74 5.23
C GLY A 27 6.93 20.38 5.51
N PHE A 28 8.07 20.31 6.20
CA PHE A 28 8.88 19.08 6.26
C PHE A 28 8.62 18.17 7.48
N ALA A 29 7.73 18.56 8.41
CA ALA A 29 7.42 17.74 9.58
C ALA A 29 6.25 16.75 9.37
N PHE A 30 5.50 16.85 8.26
CA PHE A 30 4.24 16.10 8.10
C PHE A 30 4.38 14.77 7.34
N CYS A 31 5.49 14.50 6.65
CA CYS A 31 5.66 13.26 5.86
C CYS A 31 6.48 12.17 6.56
N ALA A 32 7.19 12.47 7.66
CA ALA A 32 8.06 11.50 8.34
C ALA A 32 7.34 10.66 9.41
N HIS A 33 6.21 11.15 9.96
CA HIS A 33 5.49 10.45 11.03
C HIS A 33 4.66 9.25 10.55
N SER A 34 4.29 9.20 9.27
CA SER A 34 3.57 8.04 8.72
C SER A 34 4.49 6.86 8.43
N VAL A 35 5.81 7.04 8.36
CA VAL A 35 6.76 5.96 8.02
C VAL A 35 7.20 5.16 9.26
N ALA A 36 7.19 5.79 10.44
CA ALA A 36 7.72 5.19 11.67
C ALA A 36 6.77 4.21 12.38
N LEU A 37 5.46 4.27 12.12
CA LEU A 37 4.47 3.37 12.75
C LEU A 37 4.50 1.93 12.20
N PHE A 38 5.32 1.64 11.18
CA PHE A 38 5.22 0.43 10.35
C PHE A 38 6.47 -0.44 10.31
N ALA A 39 7.52 -0.09 11.05
CA ALA A 39 8.73 -0.90 11.14
C ALA A 39 8.50 -2.13 12.04
N GLY A 40 7.83 -3.16 11.49
CA GLY A 40 7.76 -4.49 12.12
C GLY A 40 6.49 -5.30 11.85
N ASN A 41 5.34 -4.64 11.61
CA ASN A 41 4.02 -5.30 11.55
C ASN A 41 3.28 -5.08 10.21
N THR A 42 3.96 -4.67 9.13
CA THR A 42 3.30 -4.51 7.83
C THR A 42 3.14 -5.83 7.10
N VAL A 43 2.03 -5.95 6.38
CA VAL A 43 1.77 -7.02 5.41
C VAL A 43 2.93 -7.15 4.40
N VAL A 44 3.39 -6.01 3.87
CA VAL A 44 4.61 -5.87 3.06
C VAL A 44 5.25 -4.53 3.46
N ASP A 45 6.55 -4.52 3.75
CA ASP A 45 7.33 -3.27 3.90
C ASP A 45 7.61 -2.67 2.52
N VAL A 46 6.59 -2.10 1.89
CA VAL A 46 6.69 -1.48 0.56
C VAL A 46 7.83 -0.47 0.50
N PRO A 47 7.95 0.49 1.44
CA PRO A 47 9.08 1.42 1.44
C PRO A 47 10.43 0.73 1.56
N GLY A 48 10.53 -0.33 2.37
CA GLY A 48 11.75 -1.12 2.52
C GLY A 48 12.16 -1.84 1.24
N VAL A 49 11.20 -2.47 0.55
CA VAL A 49 11.47 -3.15 -0.74
C VAL A 49 11.89 -2.12 -1.78
N LEU A 50 11.20 -0.98 -1.87
CA LEU A 50 11.55 0.09 -2.78
C LEU A 50 12.94 0.67 -2.49
N ARG A 51 13.31 0.89 -1.23
CA ARG A 51 14.69 1.28 -0.87
C ARG A 51 15.71 0.24 -1.28
N ALA A 52 15.42 -1.04 -1.09
CA ALA A 52 16.30 -2.13 -1.50
C ALA A 52 16.52 -2.16 -3.02
N LEU A 53 15.49 -1.81 -3.79
CA LEU A 53 15.51 -1.67 -5.24
C LEU A 53 16.23 -0.40 -5.73
N GLY A 54 16.53 0.54 -4.83
CA GLY A 54 17.25 1.78 -5.14
C GLY A 54 16.38 3.03 -5.23
N PHE A 55 15.09 2.94 -4.92
CA PHE A 55 14.19 4.09 -4.92
C PHE A 55 14.45 5.01 -3.70
N PRO A 56 14.81 6.30 -3.92
CA PRO A 56 15.06 7.23 -2.82
C PRO A 56 13.84 7.38 -1.90
N GLY A 57 14.08 7.33 -0.59
CA GLY A 57 13.02 7.44 0.43
C GLY A 57 12.04 6.27 0.48
N GLY A 58 12.17 5.25 -0.38
CA GLY A 58 11.18 4.19 -0.53
C GLY A 58 9.91 4.66 -1.25
N VAL A 59 10.05 5.63 -2.15
CA VAL A 59 8.95 6.18 -2.95
C VAL A 59 9.09 5.67 -4.37
N PHE A 60 8.04 5.03 -4.88
CA PHE A 60 8.03 4.53 -6.26
C PHE A 60 8.00 5.70 -7.24
N ASP A 61 8.88 5.65 -8.23
CA ASP A 61 8.89 6.58 -9.36
C ASP A 61 8.77 5.77 -10.67
N PRO A 62 7.63 5.84 -11.36
CA PRO A 62 7.39 5.11 -12.60
C PRO A 62 8.46 5.38 -13.67
N VAL A 63 9.03 6.59 -13.71
CA VAL A 63 10.05 6.96 -14.71
C VAL A 63 11.32 6.17 -14.52
N HIS A 64 11.73 5.94 -13.27
CA HIS A 64 12.90 5.13 -12.93
C HIS A 64 12.61 3.62 -12.99
N ALA A 65 11.34 3.23 -12.78
CA ALA A 65 10.92 1.83 -12.83
C ALA A 65 10.92 1.23 -14.24
N MET A 66 10.82 2.06 -15.28
CA MET A 66 10.86 1.61 -16.68
C MET A 66 12.18 0.92 -17.08
N ASP A 67 13.24 1.02 -16.27
CA ASP A 67 14.49 0.30 -16.50
C ASP A 67 14.41 -1.20 -16.12
N TYR A 68 13.37 -1.63 -15.38
CA TYR A 68 13.15 -3.04 -15.08
C TYR A 68 12.53 -3.75 -16.29
N GLN A 69 13.32 -4.62 -16.93
CA GLN A 69 12.84 -5.46 -18.03
C GLN A 69 11.99 -6.61 -17.46
N PHE A 70 10.68 -6.41 -17.42
CA PHE A 70 9.71 -7.45 -17.06
C PHE A 70 9.35 -8.31 -18.27
N ASP A 71 8.88 -9.53 -18.01
CA ASP A 71 8.14 -10.31 -18.99
C ASP A 71 6.93 -9.49 -19.48
N PRO A 72 6.79 -9.22 -20.80
CA PRO A 72 5.71 -8.38 -21.33
C PRO A 72 4.30 -8.87 -20.98
N ALA A 73 4.10 -10.19 -20.83
CA ALA A 73 2.80 -10.75 -20.45
C ALA A 73 2.48 -10.47 -18.97
N ILE A 74 3.51 -10.44 -18.10
CA ILE A 74 3.36 -10.04 -16.70
C ILE A 74 3.07 -8.55 -16.62
N GLU A 75 3.85 -7.72 -17.30
CA GLU A 75 3.69 -6.27 -17.31
C GLU A 75 2.29 -5.87 -17.78
N ALA A 76 1.86 -6.39 -18.94
CA ALA A 76 0.55 -6.08 -19.52
C ALA A 76 -0.64 -6.53 -18.65
N LYS A 77 -0.44 -7.55 -17.80
CA LYS A 77 -1.46 -8.04 -16.88
C LYS A 77 -1.48 -7.24 -15.59
N VAL A 78 -0.31 -7.01 -14.99
CA VAL A 78 -0.15 -6.37 -13.68
C VAL A 78 -0.38 -4.88 -13.76
N GLY A 79 0.09 -4.19 -14.80
CA GLY A 79 -0.08 -2.74 -14.97
C GLY A 79 -1.53 -2.29 -15.14
N ARG A 80 -2.51 -3.21 -15.17
CA ARG A 80 -3.95 -2.94 -15.30
C ARG A 80 -4.72 -3.04 -13.98
N PHE A 81 -4.03 -3.30 -12.87
CA PHE A 81 -4.70 -3.53 -11.59
C PHE A 81 -5.15 -2.24 -10.91
N ASP A 82 -4.49 -1.10 -11.15
CA ASP A 82 -4.98 0.19 -10.66
C ASP A 82 -5.67 1.02 -11.75
N ARG A 83 -4.91 1.59 -12.70
CA ARG A 83 -5.44 2.62 -13.61
C ARG A 83 -4.98 2.51 -15.06
N ASP A 84 -3.68 2.39 -15.31
CA ASP A 84 -3.14 2.39 -16.66
C ASP A 84 -3.01 0.95 -17.21
N SER A 85 -2.22 0.77 -18.26
CA SER A 85 -1.77 -0.50 -18.83
C SER A 85 -0.30 -0.75 -18.55
N THR A 86 0.38 0.23 -17.98
CA THR A 86 1.78 0.21 -17.55
C THR A 86 1.85 0.07 -16.03
N VAL A 87 2.92 -0.53 -15.53
CA VAL A 87 3.20 -0.59 -14.09
C VAL A 87 3.47 0.81 -13.56
N ASP A 88 2.49 1.41 -12.88
CA ASP A 88 2.52 2.81 -12.45
C ASP A 88 2.35 2.99 -10.93
N THR A 89 2.16 1.87 -10.21
CA THR A 89 2.13 1.86 -8.74
C THR A 89 3.16 0.93 -8.11
N ALA A 90 3.47 1.18 -6.85
CA ALA A 90 4.37 0.34 -6.07
C ALA A 90 3.85 -1.10 -5.96
N GLU A 91 2.54 -1.28 -5.73
CA GLU A 91 1.93 -2.61 -5.61
C GLU A 91 2.04 -3.41 -6.91
N GLU A 92 1.88 -2.75 -8.06
CA GLU A 92 2.07 -3.36 -9.38
C GLU A 92 3.54 -3.72 -9.59
N LEU A 93 4.48 -2.82 -9.27
CA LEU A 93 5.92 -3.12 -9.38
C LEU A 93 6.29 -4.35 -8.55
N LEU A 94 5.86 -4.42 -7.29
CA LEU A 94 6.18 -5.54 -6.40
C LEU A 94 5.56 -6.85 -6.90
N THR A 95 4.33 -6.78 -7.44
CA THR A 95 3.66 -7.95 -8.02
C THR A 95 4.37 -8.42 -9.30
N ALA A 96 4.80 -7.49 -10.17
CA ALA A 96 5.55 -7.79 -11.37
C ALA A 96 6.92 -8.40 -11.04
N LEU A 97 7.67 -7.81 -10.10
CA LEU A 97 8.96 -8.32 -9.63
C LEU A 97 8.87 -9.73 -9.05
N HIS A 98 7.78 -10.05 -8.34
CA HIS A 98 7.59 -11.37 -7.75
C HIS A 98 7.46 -12.47 -8.81
N TYR A 99 6.83 -12.19 -9.96
CA TYR A 99 6.62 -13.17 -11.03
C TYR A 99 7.56 -13.04 -12.22
N SER A 100 8.23 -11.90 -12.35
CA SER A 100 9.26 -11.62 -13.34
C SER A 100 10.45 -10.96 -12.63
N PRO A 101 11.27 -11.73 -11.89
CA PRO A 101 12.38 -11.18 -11.13
C PRO A 101 13.34 -10.42 -12.05
N ALA A 102 13.52 -9.13 -11.77
CA ALA A 102 14.46 -8.32 -12.53
C ALA A 102 15.91 -8.81 -12.35
N ALA A 103 16.74 -8.54 -13.35
CA ALA A 103 18.17 -8.80 -13.30
C ALA A 103 18.90 -7.80 -12.38
N VAL A 104 18.66 -7.91 -11.07
CA VAL A 104 19.35 -7.13 -10.03
C VAL A 104 20.55 -7.89 -9.48
N GLY A 105 21.53 -7.17 -8.93
CA GLY A 105 22.69 -7.76 -8.27
C GLY A 105 22.30 -8.62 -7.05
N LYS A 106 23.14 -9.60 -6.71
CA LYS A 106 22.89 -10.56 -5.62
C LYS A 106 22.48 -9.91 -4.29
N LYS A 107 23.20 -8.87 -3.86
CA LYS A 107 22.92 -8.15 -2.61
C LYS A 107 21.54 -7.48 -2.60
N THR A 108 21.14 -6.89 -3.73
CA THR A 108 19.81 -6.30 -3.90
C THR A 108 18.74 -7.37 -3.85
N ARG A 109 18.94 -8.48 -4.56
CA ARG A 109 18.03 -9.63 -4.54
C ARG A 109 17.81 -10.16 -3.12
N GLU A 110 18.89 -10.45 -2.39
CA GLU A 110 18.81 -10.94 -1.00
C GLU A 110 18.10 -9.95 -0.06
N SER A 111 18.25 -8.65 -0.30
CA SER A 111 17.55 -7.62 0.48
C SER A 111 16.05 -7.59 0.17
N VAL A 112 15.68 -7.71 -1.11
CA VAL A 112 14.28 -7.78 -1.55
C VAL A 112 13.61 -9.05 -1.05
N GLU A 113 14.24 -10.22 -1.24
CA GLU A 113 13.69 -11.52 -0.84
C GLU A 113 13.48 -11.65 0.68
N ARG A 114 14.23 -10.89 1.49
CA ARG A 114 13.98 -10.82 2.94
C ARG A 114 12.66 -10.13 3.28
N LEU A 115 12.28 -9.12 2.51
CA LEU A 115 11.10 -8.29 2.74
C LEU A 115 9.87 -8.80 1.98
N LEU A 116 10.11 -9.39 0.82
CA LEU A 116 9.11 -10.03 -0.04
C LEU A 116 9.67 -11.39 -0.53
N PRO A 117 9.51 -12.46 0.28
CA PRO A 117 10.04 -13.78 -0.04
C PRO A 117 9.50 -14.34 -1.36
N PRO A 118 10.30 -15.11 -2.12
CA PRO A 118 9.77 -15.78 -3.30
C PRO A 118 8.76 -16.87 -2.92
N GLY A 119 7.89 -17.22 -3.86
CA GLY A 119 6.94 -18.32 -3.69
C GLY A 119 5.73 -17.98 -2.83
N ARG A 120 5.21 -18.99 -2.11
CA ARG A 120 3.89 -18.94 -1.44
C ARG A 120 3.75 -17.82 -0.42
N GLU A 121 4.74 -17.63 0.45
CA GLU A 121 4.72 -16.59 1.49
C GLU A 121 4.67 -15.19 0.89
N GLY A 122 5.50 -14.88 -0.11
CA GLY A 122 5.43 -13.58 -0.79
C GLY A 122 4.12 -13.36 -1.52
N ALA A 123 3.56 -14.41 -2.13
CA ALA A 123 2.26 -14.31 -2.77
C ALA A 123 1.14 -13.99 -1.77
N LEU A 124 1.11 -14.59 -0.58
CA LEU A 124 0.16 -14.26 0.49
C LEU A 124 0.30 -12.80 0.95
N ARG A 125 1.55 -12.32 1.08
CA ARG A 125 1.85 -10.93 1.41
C ARG A 125 1.38 -9.96 0.32
N LEU A 126 1.57 -10.29 -0.96
CA LEU A 126 1.06 -9.49 -2.08
C LEU A 126 -0.47 -9.47 -2.11
N CYS A 127 -1.14 -10.62 -1.93
CA CYS A 127 -2.59 -10.65 -1.82
C CYS A 127 -3.09 -9.72 -0.72
N SER A 128 -2.46 -9.79 0.46
CA SER A 128 -2.80 -8.95 1.60
C SER A 128 -2.53 -7.47 1.33
N LEU A 129 -1.46 -7.13 0.59
CA LEU A 129 -1.15 -5.75 0.18
C LEU A 129 -2.27 -5.17 -0.69
N TRP A 130 -2.76 -5.95 -1.67
CA TRP A 130 -3.89 -5.55 -2.51
C TRP A 130 -5.20 -5.46 -1.74
N LEU A 131 -5.43 -6.34 -0.75
CA LEU A 131 -6.60 -6.25 0.13
C LEU A 131 -6.55 -5.00 1.02
N LEU A 132 -5.40 -4.66 1.60
CA LEU A 132 -5.21 -3.38 2.30
C LEU A 132 -5.50 -2.18 1.39
N LYS A 133 -5.00 -2.19 0.16
CA LYS A 133 -5.27 -1.12 -0.81
C LYS A 133 -6.77 -1.01 -1.14
N SER A 134 -7.50 -2.12 -1.12
CA SER A 134 -8.97 -2.12 -1.27
C SER A 134 -9.70 -1.51 -0.08
N ALA A 135 -9.16 -1.63 1.13
CA ALA A 135 -9.68 -0.94 2.30
C ALA A 135 -9.41 0.57 2.24
N ASP A 136 -8.26 0.97 1.68
CA ASP A 136 -7.95 2.40 1.53
C ASP A 136 -8.68 3.05 0.35
N THR A 137 -8.89 2.34 -0.75
CA THR A 137 -9.64 2.86 -1.92
C THR A 137 -10.77 1.90 -2.32
N PRO A 138 -11.89 1.88 -1.56
CA PRO A 138 -12.98 0.92 -1.78
C PRO A 138 -13.64 1.01 -3.16
N SER A 139 -13.65 2.20 -3.77
CA SER A 139 -14.18 2.45 -5.12
C SER A 139 -13.47 1.65 -6.21
N HIS A 140 -12.21 1.25 -5.99
CA HIS A 140 -11.43 0.41 -6.91
C HIS A 140 -11.34 -1.05 -6.45
N GLY A 141 -12.03 -1.43 -5.37
CA GLY A 141 -11.89 -2.74 -4.73
C GLY A 141 -12.14 -3.92 -5.67
N ALA A 142 -13.00 -3.78 -6.70
CA ALA A 142 -13.20 -4.80 -7.72
C ALA A 142 -11.90 -5.12 -8.49
N ARG A 143 -11.13 -4.10 -8.90
CA ARG A 143 -9.86 -4.27 -9.63
C ARG A 143 -8.78 -4.88 -8.74
N TYR A 144 -8.69 -4.45 -7.49
CA TYR A 144 -7.71 -5.02 -6.56
C TYR A 144 -8.02 -6.48 -6.21
N ARG A 145 -9.31 -6.87 -6.19
CA ARG A 145 -9.70 -8.28 -6.11
C ARG A 145 -9.28 -9.09 -7.35
N GLU A 146 -9.21 -8.47 -8.54
CA GLU A 146 -8.62 -9.14 -9.71
C GLU A 146 -7.13 -9.40 -9.54
N ALA A 147 -6.39 -8.47 -8.93
CA ALA A 147 -4.98 -8.68 -8.58
C ALA A 147 -4.81 -9.86 -7.61
N VAL A 148 -5.61 -9.89 -6.55
CA VAL A 148 -5.64 -11.00 -5.58
C VAL A 148 -5.95 -12.33 -6.26
N ARG A 149 -6.96 -12.37 -7.13
CA ARG A 149 -7.30 -13.56 -7.91
C ARG A 149 -6.14 -14.01 -8.80
N TYR A 150 -5.52 -13.09 -9.51
CA TYR A 150 -4.38 -13.39 -10.39
C TYR A 150 -3.20 -13.98 -9.62
N ILE A 151 -2.83 -13.38 -8.49
CA ILE A 151 -1.77 -13.88 -7.61
C ILE A 151 -2.14 -15.27 -7.08
N GLY A 152 -3.38 -15.43 -6.61
CA GLY A 152 -3.89 -16.70 -6.08
C GLY A 152 -3.84 -17.82 -7.11
N GLU A 153 -4.33 -17.59 -8.33
CA GLU A 153 -4.29 -18.57 -9.43
C GLU A 153 -2.85 -18.96 -9.80
N ARG A 154 -1.97 -17.96 -9.96
CA ARG A 154 -0.58 -18.17 -10.38
C ARG A 154 0.27 -18.88 -9.32
N SER A 155 -0.01 -18.62 -8.04
CA SER A 155 0.68 -19.23 -6.90
C SER A 155 -0.07 -20.44 -6.30
N LYS A 156 -1.18 -20.86 -6.93
CA LYS A 156 -2.04 -21.98 -6.47
C LYS A 156 -2.52 -21.83 -5.03
N LEU A 157 -2.89 -20.61 -4.65
CA LEU A 157 -3.47 -20.29 -3.34
C LEU A 157 -4.99 -20.44 -3.39
N ARG A 158 -5.58 -21.02 -2.34
CA ARG A 158 -7.02 -21.06 -2.12
C ARG A 158 -7.51 -19.71 -1.58
N ALA A 159 -8.80 -19.40 -1.75
CA ALA A 159 -9.36 -18.17 -1.20
C ALA A 159 -9.27 -18.11 0.33
N GLY A 160 -9.59 -19.23 1.01
CA GLY A 160 -9.58 -19.30 2.48
C GLY A 160 -8.20 -18.98 3.08
N GLU A 161 -7.12 -19.54 2.53
CA GLU A 161 -5.77 -19.26 3.03
C GLU A 161 -5.33 -17.79 2.86
N ILE A 162 -5.82 -17.11 1.81
CA ILE A 162 -5.53 -15.70 1.58
C ILE A 162 -6.26 -14.87 2.66
N LEU A 163 -7.52 -15.20 2.93
CA LEU A 163 -8.32 -14.52 3.95
C LEU A 163 -7.75 -14.76 5.35
N ASP A 164 -7.47 -16.01 5.72
CA ASP A 164 -6.90 -16.35 7.03
C ASP A 164 -5.58 -15.60 7.28
N PHE A 165 -4.69 -15.57 6.28
CA PHE A 165 -3.43 -14.84 6.37
C PHE A 165 -3.67 -13.33 6.49
N TYR A 166 -4.59 -12.79 5.70
CA TYR A 166 -4.90 -11.36 5.73
C TYR A 166 -5.49 -10.93 7.08
N GLU A 167 -6.47 -11.67 7.60
CA GLU A 167 -7.08 -11.42 8.91
C GLU A 167 -6.07 -11.48 10.04
N GLN A 168 -5.17 -12.47 10.01
CA GLN A 168 -4.06 -12.56 10.96
C GLN A 168 -3.19 -11.30 10.90
N LYS A 169 -2.82 -10.84 9.70
CA LYS A 169 -1.98 -9.64 9.56
C LYS A 169 -2.69 -8.36 9.98
N VAL A 170 -3.98 -8.22 9.71
CA VAL A 170 -4.80 -7.12 10.23
C VAL A 170 -4.80 -7.14 11.76
N ALA A 171 -4.99 -8.30 12.39
CA ALA A 171 -4.95 -8.42 13.84
C ALA A 171 -3.59 -8.01 14.43
N GLU A 172 -2.48 -8.46 13.84
CA GLU A 172 -1.11 -8.08 14.24
C GLU A 172 -0.86 -6.56 14.08
N MET A 173 -1.33 -5.98 12.97
CA MET A 173 -1.24 -4.54 12.70
C MET A 173 -2.01 -3.71 13.74
N LEU A 174 -3.22 -4.15 14.09
CA LEU A 174 -4.07 -3.46 15.06
C LEU A 174 -3.61 -3.68 16.51
N ALA A 175 -2.92 -4.80 16.80
CA ALA A 175 -2.36 -5.06 18.13
C ALA A 175 -1.39 -3.94 18.58
N GLY A 176 -0.60 -3.42 17.64
CA GLY A 176 0.42 -2.38 17.89
C GLY A 176 -0.09 -0.94 18.00
N ILE A 177 -1.40 -0.69 17.93
CA ILE A 177 -1.95 0.67 18.05
C ILE A 177 -1.64 1.25 19.42
N ASN A 178 -1.01 2.43 19.42
CA ASN A 178 -0.85 3.24 20.63
C ASN A 178 -2.23 3.82 21.02
N PRO A 179 -2.75 3.55 22.24
CA PRO A 179 -4.05 4.07 22.69
C PRO A 179 -4.14 5.59 22.68
N GLY A 180 -3.03 6.30 22.90
CA GLY A 180 -3.05 7.74 23.15
C GLY A 180 -4.05 8.09 24.26
N PRO A 181 -5.05 8.96 24.01
CA PRO A 181 -6.06 9.33 25.01
C PRO A 181 -7.26 8.36 25.10
N LEU A 182 -7.28 7.27 24.33
CA LEU A 182 -8.39 6.30 24.35
C LEU A 182 -8.32 5.42 25.61
N THR A 183 -9.49 5.12 26.18
CA THR A 183 -9.62 4.09 27.21
C THR A 183 -9.39 2.70 26.61
N ALA A 184 -9.08 1.70 27.45
CA ALA A 184 -8.93 0.32 27.00
C ALA A 184 -10.16 -0.21 26.25
N ARG A 185 -11.36 0.17 26.70
CA ARG A 185 -12.62 -0.17 26.04
C ARG A 185 -12.74 0.49 24.67
N GLU A 186 -12.53 1.80 24.57
CA GLU A 186 -12.59 2.54 23.30
C GLU A 186 -11.54 2.04 22.31
N LEU A 187 -10.34 1.69 22.78
CA LEU A 187 -9.31 1.08 21.94
C LEU A 187 -9.76 -0.29 21.42
N SER A 188 -10.40 -1.11 22.26
CA SER A 188 -10.94 -2.41 21.84
C SER A 188 -12.02 -2.25 20.78
N GLU A 189 -12.98 -1.34 21.00
CA GLU A 189 -14.05 -1.01 20.04
C GLU A 189 -13.47 -0.47 18.72
N LEU A 190 -12.44 0.40 18.79
CA LEU A 190 -11.73 0.89 17.61
C LEU A 190 -11.12 -0.27 16.80
N LYS A 191 -10.43 -1.20 17.47
CA LYS A 191 -9.80 -2.34 16.80
C LYS A 191 -10.84 -3.26 16.16
N GLU A 192 -11.96 -3.51 16.82
CA GLU A 192 -13.07 -4.30 16.28
C GLU A 192 -13.65 -3.66 15.02
N HIS A 193 -14.03 -2.38 15.09
CA HIS A 193 -14.61 -1.68 13.95
C HIS A 193 -13.61 -1.52 12.79
N LEU A 194 -12.32 -1.27 13.09
CA LEU A 194 -11.28 -1.22 12.07
C LEU A 194 -11.06 -2.56 11.39
N SER A 195 -11.02 -3.65 12.17
CA SER A 195 -10.86 -5.00 11.61
C SER A 195 -11.99 -5.32 10.63
N LEU A 196 -13.25 -5.08 11.04
CA LEU A 196 -14.43 -5.27 10.18
C LEU A 196 -14.36 -4.42 8.92
N TYR A 197 -13.99 -3.14 9.05
CA TYR A 197 -13.82 -2.26 7.89
C TYR A 197 -12.73 -2.76 6.94
N MET A 198 -11.57 -3.19 7.45
CA MET A 198 -10.46 -3.63 6.61
C MET A 198 -10.79 -4.93 5.87
N ILE A 199 -11.53 -5.84 6.51
CA ILE A 199 -11.99 -7.10 5.89
C ILE A 199 -13.10 -6.83 4.86
N SER A 200 -14.00 -5.88 5.14
CA SER A 200 -15.18 -5.60 4.30
C SER A 200 -15.44 -4.09 4.13
N PRO A 201 -14.57 -3.37 3.40
CA PRO A 201 -14.61 -1.90 3.32
C PRO A 201 -15.78 -1.35 2.48
N SER A 202 -16.50 -2.22 1.77
CA SER A 202 -17.70 -1.87 1.01
C SER A 202 -19.01 -2.28 1.70
N ASP A 203 -18.94 -2.83 2.92
CA ASP A 203 -20.14 -3.15 3.70
C ASP A 203 -20.66 -1.89 4.40
N ASP A 204 -21.80 -1.37 3.92
CA ASP A 204 -22.49 -0.21 4.49
C ASP A 204 -22.76 -0.38 6.00
N LYS A 205 -22.97 -1.60 6.49
CA LYS A 205 -23.18 -1.85 7.91
C LYS A 205 -21.91 -1.64 8.71
N ALA A 206 -20.76 -2.12 8.21
CA ALA A 206 -19.47 -1.94 8.86
C ALA A 206 -19.08 -0.46 8.90
N VAL A 207 -19.22 0.24 7.77
CA VAL A 207 -18.94 1.67 7.66
C VAL A 207 -19.88 2.49 8.54
N GLY A 208 -21.18 2.17 8.55
CA GLY A 208 -22.18 2.83 9.38
C GLY A 208 -21.93 2.64 10.88
N ALA A 209 -21.59 1.42 11.29
CA ALA A 209 -21.24 1.12 12.68
C ALA A 209 -19.99 1.89 13.14
N PHE A 210 -18.92 1.88 12.34
CA PHE A 210 -17.71 2.66 12.62
C PHE A 210 -18.05 4.16 12.75
N THR A 211 -18.82 4.69 11.81
CA THR A 211 -19.21 6.10 11.78
C THR A 211 -20.00 6.52 13.02
N ALA A 212 -21.00 5.72 13.40
CA ALA A 212 -21.82 5.99 14.58
C ALA A 212 -20.98 5.97 15.87
N TRP A 213 -20.10 4.98 16.01
CA TRP A 213 -19.16 4.89 17.13
C TRP A 213 -18.22 6.10 17.16
N PHE A 214 -17.63 6.47 16.03
CA PHE A 214 -16.72 7.61 15.92
C PHE A 214 -17.40 8.93 16.33
N LEU A 215 -18.61 9.18 15.86
CA LEU A 215 -19.39 10.37 16.25
C LEU A 215 -19.72 10.37 17.75
N SER A 216 -19.99 9.20 18.35
CA SER A 216 -20.16 9.07 19.80
C SER A 216 -18.87 9.39 20.58
N VAL A 217 -17.70 8.97 20.08
CA VAL A 217 -16.40 9.35 20.66
C VAL A 217 -16.17 10.86 20.53
N HIS A 218 -16.45 11.43 19.35
CA HIS A 218 -16.30 12.87 19.10
C HIS A 218 -17.18 13.72 20.02
N GLY A 219 -18.46 13.37 20.16
CA GLY A 219 -19.39 14.07 21.05
C GLY A 219 -19.00 14.02 22.52
N ARG A 220 -18.22 13.00 22.93
CA ARG A 220 -17.64 12.90 24.29
C ARG A 220 -16.32 13.65 24.43
N SER A 221 -15.48 13.65 23.39
CA SER A 221 -14.17 14.28 23.42
C SER A 221 -13.57 14.52 22.04
N VAL A 222 -13.36 15.80 21.70
CA VAL A 222 -12.71 16.22 20.46
C VAL A 222 -11.27 15.69 20.37
N SER A 223 -10.51 15.74 21.47
CA SER A 223 -9.12 15.24 21.48
C SER A 223 -9.03 13.74 21.20
N LYS A 224 -9.96 12.93 21.73
CA LYS A 224 -10.03 11.50 21.42
C LYS A 224 -10.35 11.24 19.95
N SER A 225 -11.31 11.96 19.38
CA SER A 225 -11.62 11.83 17.94
C SER A 225 -10.45 12.25 17.05
N GLY A 226 -9.67 13.26 17.45
CA GLY A 226 -8.43 13.65 16.77
C GLY A 226 -7.38 12.53 16.80
N ALA A 227 -7.22 11.86 17.95
CA ALA A 227 -6.35 10.70 18.07
C ALA A 227 -6.82 9.52 17.19
N VAL A 228 -8.12 9.26 17.12
CA VAL A 228 -8.68 8.26 16.20
C VAL A 228 -8.34 8.62 14.75
N ILE A 229 -8.56 9.86 14.32
CA ILE A 229 -8.20 10.31 12.96
C ILE A 229 -6.70 10.13 12.67
N GLN A 230 -5.83 10.42 13.64
CA GLN A 230 -4.39 10.22 13.50
C GLN A 230 -4.04 8.74 13.33
N ILE A 231 -4.63 7.87 14.15
CA ILE A 231 -4.49 6.41 14.02
C ILE A 231 -4.96 5.97 12.63
N LEU A 232 -6.17 6.38 12.22
CA LEU A 232 -6.74 6.06 10.91
C LEU A 232 -5.84 6.48 9.77
N SER A 233 -5.20 7.65 9.85
CA SER A 233 -4.32 8.16 8.78
C SER A 233 -3.11 7.25 8.53
N GLY A 234 -2.74 6.37 9.47
CA GLY A 234 -1.74 5.33 9.26
C GLY A 234 -2.27 4.10 8.50
N TYR A 235 -3.56 3.76 8.64
CA TYR A 235 -4.12 2.51 8.10
C TYR A 235 -4.98 2.71 6.86
N SER A 236 -5.80 3.77 6.85
CA SER A 236 -6.58 4.20 5.69
C SER A 236 -6.72 5.72 5.69
N SER A 237 -6.05 6.35 4.72
CA SER A 237 -6.13 7.78 4.47
C SER A 237 -7.56 8.20 4.07
N SER A 238 -8.23 7.39 3.27
CA SER A 238 -9.60 7.64 2.81
C SER A 238 -10.62 7.60 3.96
N LEU A 239 -10.50 6.60 4.85
CA LEU A 239 -11.37 6.53 6.03
C LEU A 239 -11.10 7.70 6.98
N ALA A 240 -9.83 8.04 7.22
CA ALA A 240 -9.46 9.19 8.02
C ALA A 240 -10.05 10.50 7.48
N ASP A 241 -9.96 10.72 6.16
CA ASP A 241 -10.52 11.91 5.51
C ASP A 241 -12.04 11.94 5.54
N THR A 242 -12.69 10.78 5.43
CA THR A 242 -14.14 10.66 5.62
C THR A 242 -14.54 11.08 7.03
N MET A 243 -13.84 10.58 8.05
CA MET A 243 -14.11 10.96 9.45
C MET A 243 -13.84 12.45 9.73
N LYS A 244 -12.77 13.02 9.16
CA LYS A 244 -12.52 14.48 9.23
C LYS A 244 -13.68 15.30 8.66
N LYS A 245 -14.21 14.91 7.50
CA LYS A 245 -15.33 15.62 6.85
C LYS A 245 -16.62 15.59 7.67
N LEU A 246 -16.82 14.55 8.48
CA LEU A 246 -18.01 14.42 9.32
C LEU A 246 -18.05 15.38 10.51
N ILE A 247 -16.89 15.79 11.04
CA ILE A 247 -16.80 16.64 12.25
C ILE A 247 -16.59 18.12 11.95
N VAL A 248 -16.42 18.48 10.67
CA VAL A 248 -16.31 19.88 10.20
C VAL A 248 -17.69 20.45 9.81
N ARG A 249 -18.72 19.59 9.73
CA ARG A 249 -20.10 19.97 9.44
C ARG A 249 -20.87 20.26 10.71
#